data_AF-A0A925IIQ8-F1
#
_entry.id   AF-A0A925IIQ8-F1
#
_cell.length_a   1.000
_cell.length_b   1.000
_cell.length_c   1.000
_cell.angle_alpha   90.00
_cell.angle_beta   90.00
_cell.angle_gamma   90.00
#
_symmetry.space_group_name_H-M   'P 1'
#
loop_
_entity.id
_entity.type
_entity.pdbx_description
1 polymer ?
#
loop_
_entity_poly.entity_id
_entity_poly.type
_entity_poly.pdbx_seq_one_letter_code
_entity_poly.pdbx_strand_id
1 'polypeptide(L)'
;MSSYNKVSFAGLLIALGIIYGDIGTSPLYVLNAVSSGKVITDELVLGVLSLIIWTLTLQTTIKYVILTLNADNRGEGGIFSLFALVRRRRRWLVIAAMIGGAALLADGMITPPISVTSAVEGLKQVPVLSTITQTTIVYIVIGIITVLFFIQQFGTAFIGKFFGPVMACWFIMLAALGLIHVTGNLDILKSFNPYYGIKLLANYPQGFYILGGVFLCTTGAEALY
;
A
#
# COMPACT_ATOMS: atom_id res chain seq x y z
N MET A 1 -35.35 12.50 8.11
CA MET A 1 -34.66 12.63 9.41
C MET A 1 -33.50 11.65 9.39
N SER A 2 -32.29 12.16 9.17
CA SER A 2 -31.08 11.36 8.93
C SER A 2 -30.72 10.57 10.19
N SER A 3 -30.80 9.24 10.15
CA SER A 3 -30.28 8.38 11.21
C SER A 3 -28.76 8.34 11.08
N TYR A 4 -28.08 9.22 11.80
CA TYR A 4 -26.65 9.08 12.05
C TYR A 4 -26.46 7.85 12.94
N ASN A 5 -26.18 6.70 12.31
CA ASN A 5 -25.72 5.52 13.03
C ASN A 5 -24.47 5.93 13.82
N LYS A 6 -24.52 5.80 15.15
CA LYS A 6 -23.32 5.99 15.99
C LYS A 6 -22.27 5.00 15.50
N VAL A 7 -21.17 5.52 14.95
CA VAL A 7 -20.03 4.70 14.54
C VAL A 7 -19.57 3.93 15.77
N SER A 8 -19.80 2.62 15.78
CA SER A 8 -19.34 1.75 16.87
C SER A 8 -17.82 1.66 16.82
N PHE A 9 -17.16 1.60 17.98
CA PHE A 9 -15.71 1.41 18.08
C PHE A 9 -15.22 0.19 17.27
N ALA A 10 -16.03 -0.89 17.25
CA ALA A 10 -15.76 -2.07 16.41
C ALA A 10 -15.86 -1.76 14.91
N GLY A 11 -16.81 -0.91 14.49
CA GLY A 11 -16.94 -0.46 13.11
C GLY A 11 -15.78 0.43 12.67
N LEU A 12 -15.28 1.29 13.58
CA LEU A 12 -14.09 2.11 13.35
C LEU A 12 -12.85 1.22 13.17
N LEU A 13 -12.65 0.23 14.04
CA LEU A 13 -11.53 -0.72 13.96
C LEU A 13 -11.52 -1.54 12.66
N ILE A 14 -12.70 -1.99 12.22
CA ILE A 14 -12.86 -2.71 10.95
C ILE A 14 -12.54 -1.79 9.78
N ALA A 15 -13.11 -0.57 9.74
CA ALA A 15 -12.83 0.39 8.68
C ALA A 15 -11.35 0.77 8.62
N LEU A 16 -10.73 0.97 9.78
CA LEU A 16 -9.32 1.32 9.89
C LEU A 16 -8.44 0.17 9.40
N GLY A 17 -8.77 -1.08 9.78
CA GLY A 17 -8.08 -2.26 9.27
C GLY A 17 -8.18 -2.39 7.74
N ILE A 18 -9.38 -2.29 7.18
CA ILE A 18 -9.62 -2.46 5.74
C ILE A 18 -8.91 -1.38 4.91
N ILE A 19 -9.05 -0.10 5.29
CA ILE A 19 -8.51 1.02 4.51
C ILE A 19 -7.01 1.15 4.71
N TYR A 20 -6.54 1.12 5.96
CA TYR A 20 -5.12 1.35 6.24
C TYR A 20 -4.27 0.10 6.10
N GLY A 21 -4.84 -1.11 6.06
CA GLY A 21 -4.06 -2.33 5.90
C GLY A 21 -3.32 -2.39 4.57
N ASP A 22 -3.98 -1.99 3.49
CA ASP A 22 -3.35 -1.93 2.17
C ASP A 22 -2.30 -0.79 2.12
N ILE A 23 -2.70 0.42 2.50
CA ILE A 23 -1.83 1.61 2.54
C ILE A 23 -0.58 1.39 3.43
N GLY A 24 -0.73 0.73 4.57
CA GLY A 24 0.33 0.55 5.55
C GLY A 24 1.32 -0.55 5.19
N THR A 25 0.93 -1.54 4.38
CA THR A 25 1.81 -2.62 3.94
C THR A 25 2.61 -2.24 2.70
N SER A 26 2.08 -1.35 1.84
CA SER A 26 2.71 -0.88 0.61
C SER A 26 4.16 -0.36 0.76
N PRO A 27 4.52 0.44 1.80
CA PRO A 27 5.90 0.84 2.04
C PRO A 27 6.87 -0.33 2.29
N LEU A 28 6.40 -1.44 2.86
CA LEU A 28 7.24 -2.62 3.10
C LEU A 28 7.63 -3.31 1.79
N TYR A 29 6.77 -3.28 0.77
CA TYR A 29 7.11 -3.77 -0.57
C TYR A 29 8.23 -2.95 -1.19
N VAL A 30 8.20 -1.63 -1.02
CA VAL A 30 9.27 -0.74 -1.49
C VAL A 30 10.58 -1.10 -0.82
N LEU A 31 10.57 -1.28 0.50
CA LEU A 31 11.77 -1.64 1.24
C LEU A 31 12.34 -2.97 0.74
N ASN A 32 11.52 -4.00 0.59
CA ASN A 32 11.96 -5.30 0.09
C ASN A 32 12.49 -5.23 -1.35
N ALA A 33 11.82 -4.48 -2.23
CA ALA A 33 12.21 -4.31 -3.63
C ALA A 33 13.53 -3.52 -3.79
N VAL A 34 13.81 -2.58 -2.89
CA VAL A 34 15.02 -1.76 -2.94
C VAL A 34 16.18 -2.38 -2.15
N SER A 35 15.91 -3.18 -1.11
CA SER A 35 16.93 -3.86 -0.31
C SER A 35 17.42 -5.18 -0.92
N SER A 36 16.57 -5.86 -1.70
CA SER A 36 16.91 -7.17 -2.29
C SER A 36 18.03 -7.06 -3.32
N GLY A 37 19.22 -7.55 -2.96
CA GLY A 37 20.37 -7.65 -3.86
C GLY A 37 21.23 -6.37 -3.99
N LYS A 38 21.03 -5.36 -3.14
CA LYS A 38 21.84 -4.13 -3.11
C LYS A 38 22.53 -3.94 -1.77
N VAL A 39 23.71 -3.30 -1.78
CA VAL A 39 24.40 -2.89 -0.55
C VAL A 39 23.57 -1.80 0.12
N ILE A 40 23.13 -2.04 1.34
CA ILE A 40 22.34 -1.09 2.13
C ILE A 40 23.29 -0.02 2.65
N THR A 41 23.24 1.18 2.06
CA THR A 41 23.97 2.36 2.53
C THR A 41 23.04 3.35 3.21
N ASP A 42 23.56 4.16 4.13
CA ASP A 42 22.77 5.17 4.83
C ASP A 42 22.10 6.16 3.87
N GLU A 43 22.77 6.49 2.76
CA GLU A 43 22.21 7.35 1.71
C GLU A 43 21.00 6.72 1.02
N LEU A 44 21.06 5.41 0.74
CA LEU A 44 19.93 4.66 0.17
C LEU A 44 18.75 4.63 1.14
N VAL A 45 18.99 4.35 2.41
CA VAL A 45 17.92 4.26 3.43
C VAL A 45 17.25 5.62 3.62
N LEU A 46 18.02 6.68 3.87
CA LEU A 46 17.48 8.02 4.08
C LEU A 46 16.76 8.56 2.84
N GLY A 47 17.31 8.31 1.65
CA GLY A 47 16.71 8.72 0.39
C GLY A 47 15.40 7.99 0.10
N VAL A 48 15.35 6.66 0.25
CA VAL A 48 14.15 5.86 0.00
C VAL A 48 13.04 6.22 0.98
N LEU A 49 13.36 6.35 2.27
CA LEU A 49 12.39 6.78 3.29
C LEU A 49 11.83 8.17 2.97
N SER A 50 12.69 9.11 2.57
CA SER A 50 12.28 10.45 2.15
C SER A 50 11.34 10.41 0.95
N LEU A 51 11.66 9.60 -0.06
CA LEU A 51 10.81 9.42 -1.23
C LEU A 51 9.45 8.82 -0.87
N ILE A 52 9.39 7.81 0.00
CA ILE A 52 8.12 7.23 0.46
C ILE A 52 7.27 8.28 1.17
N ILE A 53 7.84 9.01 2.15
CA ILE A 53 7.13 10.05 2.92
C ILE A 53 6.53 11.09 1.98
N TRP A 54 7.35 11.64 1.08
CA TRP A 54 6.91 12.72 0.18
C TRP A 54 5.98 12.22 -0.92
N THR A 55 6.16 10.99 -1.41
CA THR A 55 5.24 10.40 -2.39
C THR A 55 3.86 10.22 -1.78
N LEU A 56 3.77 9.63 -0.59
CA LEU A 56 2.49 9.47 0.13
C LEU A 56 1.86 10.83 0.46
N THR A 57 2.65 11.80 0.94
CA THR A 57 2.15 13.14 1.29
C THR A 57 1.65 13.91 0.07
N LEU A 58 2.42 13.94 -1.02
CA LEU A 58 2.05 14.64 -2.24
C LEU A 58 0.87 13.96 -2.94
N GLN A 59 0.87 12.62 -3.01
CA GLN A 59 -0.23 11.88 -3.60
C GLN A 59 -1.53 12.13 -2.86
N THR A 60 -1.55 11.93 -1.54
CA THR A 60 -2.76 12.15 -0.72
C THR A 60 -3.25 13.60 -0.82
N THR A 61 -2.34 14.57 -0.76
CA THR A 61 -2.72 15.99 -0.83
C THR A 61 -3.22 16.40 -2.23
N ILE A 62 -2.46 16.10 -3.29
CA ILE A 62 -2.77 16.60 -4.63
C ILE A 62 -3.91 15.80 -5.28
N LYS A 63 -3.78 14.47 -5.31
CA LYS A 63 -4.75 13.62 -6.01
C LYS A 63 -6.06 13.52 -5.22
N TYR A 64 -5.99 13.27 -3.91
CA TYR A 64 -7.20 12.98 -3.13
C TYR A 64 -7.83 14.25 -2.56
N VAL A 65 -7.07 15.09 -1.85
CA VAL A 65 -7.62 16.29 -1.22
C VAL A 65 -7.97 17.38 -2.24
N ILE A 66 -7.06 17.71 -3.17
CA ILE A 66 -7.29 18.82 -4.10
C ILE A 66 -8.18 18.41 -5.27
N LEU A 67 -7.91 17.29 -5.93
CA LEU A 67 -8.65 16.92 -7.14
C LEU A 67 -9.98 16.22 -6.83
N THR A 68 -9.97 15.23 -5.95
CA THR A 68 -11.11 14.33 -5.86
C THR A 68 -12.14 14.73 -4.80
N LEU A 69 -11.78 15.36 -3.68
CA LEU A 69 -12.77 16.00 -2.79
C LEU A 69 -13.49 17.20 -3.45
N ASN A 70 -12.86 17.86 -4.43
CA ASN A 70 -13.52 18.93 -5.21
C ASN A 70 -14.39 18.39 -6.36
N ALA A 71 -14.27 17.11 -6.72
CA ALA A 71 -15.06 16.47 -7.76
C ALA A 71 -16.33 15.83 -7.18
N ASP A 72 -17.16 16.63 -6.51
CA ASP A 72 -18.43 16.18 -5.95
C ASP A 72 -19.52 16.15 -7.02
N ASN A 73 -20.16 14.98 -7.20
CA ASN A 73 -21.34 14.83 -8.04
C ASN A 73 -22.52 14.32 -7.19
N ARG A 74 -23.20 15.25 -6.53
CA ARG A 74 -24.46 15.02 -5.79
C ARG A 74 -24.38 13.84 -4.81
N GLY A 75 -23.27 13.68 -4.09
CA GLY A 75 -23.15 12.68 -3.02
C GLY A 75 -22.77 11.26 -3.47
N GLU A 76 -22.56 11.00 -4.76
CA GLU A 76 -21.92 9.76 -5.24
C GLU A 76 -20.43 10.04 -5.55
N GLY A 77 -19.62 10.13 -4.50
CA GLY A 77 -18.16 10.19 -4.61
C GLY A 77 -17.59 8.81 -4.94
N GLY A 78 -16.65 8.75 -5.87
CA GLY A 78 -15.94 7.51 -6.19
C GLY A 78 -15.44 7.46 -7.63
N ILE A 79 -14.37 6.70 -7.84
CA ILE A 79 -13.74 6.50 -9.16
C ILE A 79 -14.78 5.92 -10.15
N PHE A 80 -15.69 5.05 -9.69
CA PHE A 80 -16.77 4.47 -10.47
C PHE A 80 -17.86 5.47 -10.87
N SER A 81 -18.19 6.44 -10.01
CA SER A 81 -19.13 7.53 -10.32
C SER A 81 -18.56 8.47 -11.38
N LEU A 82 -17.26 8.79 -11.29
CA LEU A 82 -16.54 9.54 -12.31
C LEU A 82 -16.49 8.78 -13.65
N PHE A 83 -16.22 7.47 -13.63
CA PHE A 83 -16.29 6.63 -14.84
C PHE A 83 -17.69 6.61 -15.46
N ALA A 84 -18.75 6.51 -14.64
CA ALA A 84 -20.14 6.53 -15.12
C ALA A 84 -20.55 7.89 -15.72
N LEU A 85 -20.09 9.00 -15.14
CA LEU A 85 -20.33 10.36 -15.63
C LEU A 85 -19.59 10.66 -16.93
N VAL A 86 -18.34 10.22 -17.04
CA VAL A 86 -17.48 10.38 -18.22
C VAL A 86 -18.08 9.66 -19.43
N ARG A 87 -18.67 8.47 -19.22
CA ARG A 87 -19.38 7.70 -20.26
C ARG A 87 -20.56 8.46 -20.88
N ARG A 88 -21.24 9.33 -20.11
CA ARG A 88 -22.42 10.08 -20.56
C ARG A 88 -22.09 11.34 -21.38
N ARG A 89 -20.86 11.87 -21.32
CA ARG A 89 -20.51 13.12 -22.02
C ARG A 89 -20.06 12.94 -23.46
N ARG A 90 -19.21 11.95 -23.79
CA ARG A 90 -18.73 11.71 -25.17
C ARG A 90 -18.44 10.23 -25.45
N ARG A 91 -18.78 9.77 -26.66
CA ARG A 91 -18.65 8.38 -27.12
C ARG A 91 -17.22 7.82 -27.08
N TRP A 92 -16.19 8.65 -27.29
CA TRP A 92 -14.79 8.23 -27.25
C TRP A 92 -14.26 8.00 -25.81
N LEU A 93 -14.87 8.68 -24.83
CA LEU A 93 -14.49 8.54 -23.42
C LEU A 93 -14.85 7.16 -22.84
N VAL A 94 -15.72 6.41 -23.52
CA VAL A 94 -16.06 5.03 -23.16
C VAL A 94 -14.84 4.12 -23.28
N ILE A 95 -13.98 4.34 -24.28
CA ILE A 95 -12.75 3.55 -24.46
C ILE A 95 -11.78 3.81 -23.31
N ALA A 96 -11.55 5.09 -22.98
CA ALA A 96 -10.75 5.47 -21.82
C ALA A 96 -11.33 4.91 -20.51
N ALA A 97 -12.66 4.90 -20.37
CA ALA A 97 -13.35 4.32 -19.22
C ALA A 97 -13.15 2.80 -19.10
N MET A 98 -13.22 2.07 -20.23
CA MET A 98 -12.98 0.63 -20.25
C MET A 98 -11.53 0.29 -19.91
N ILE A 99 -10.56 1.05 -20.43
CA ILE A 99 -9.14 0.87 -20.10
C ILE A 99 -8.90 1.10 -18.61
N GLY A 100 -9.44 2.19 -18.06
CA GLY A 100 -9.30 2.51 -16.64
C GLY A 100 -9.98 1.48 -15.73
N GLY A 101 -11.18 1.01 -16.08
CA GLY A 101 -11.86 -0.07 -15.35
C GLY A 101 -11.11 -1.40 -15.40
N ALA A 102 -10.54 -1.76 -16.56
CA ALA A 102 -9.70 -2.94 -16.70
C ALA A 102 -8.41 -2.83 -15.86
N ALA A 103 -7.78 -1.65 -15.81
CA ALA A 103 -6.61 -1.41 -14.99
C ALA A 103 -6.92 -1.57 -13.49
N LEU A 104 -8.07 -1.06 -13.01
CA LEU A 104 -8.51 -1.25 -11.62
C LEU A 104 -8.78 -2.72 -11.27
N LEU A 105 -9.39 -3.47 -12.19
CA LEU A 105 -9.62 -4.91 -12.00
C LEU A 105 -8.31 -5.70 -11.97
N ALA A 106 -7.36 -5.34 -12.86
CA ALA A 106 -6.04 -5.95 -12.89
C ALA A 106 -5.28 -5.70 -11.59
N ASP A 107 -5.33 -4.47 -11.07
CA ASP A 107 -4.72 -4.08 -9.81
C ASP A 107 -5.25 -4.92 -8.64
N GLY A 108 -6.57 -4.99 -8.47
CA GLY A 108 -7.20 -5.83 -7.43
C GLY A 108 -6.90 -7.33 -7.53
N MET A 109 -6.56 -7.83 -8.72
CA MET A 109 -6.16 -9.22 -8.93
C MET A 109 -4.67 -9.47 -8.61
N ILE A 110 -3.81 -8.48 -8.83
CA ILE A 110 -2.35 -8.58 -8.68
C ILE A 110 -1.91 -8.36 -7.23
N THR A 111 -2.61 -7.52 -6.46
CA THR A 111 -2.22 -7.14 -5.09
C THR A 111 -2.12 -8.32 -4.12
N PRO A 112 -3.08 -9.27 -4.03
CA PRO A 112 -2.98 -10.36 -3.06
C PRO A 112 -1.76 -11.28 -3.30
N PRO A 113 -1.47 -11.72 -4.54
CA PRO A 113 -0.24 -12.48 -4.82
C PRO A 113 1.05 -11.73 -4.49
N ILE A 114 1.17 -10.45 -4.86
CA ILE A 114 2.37 -9.65 -4.57
C ILE A 114 2.57 -9.48 -3.06
N SER A 115 1.49 -9.21 -2.33
CA SER A 115 1.52 -9.02 -0.88
C SER A 115 1.99 -10.28 -0.16
N VAL A 116 1.39 -11.43 -0.49
CA VAL A 116 1.75 -12.73 0.11
C VAL A 116 3.17 -13.14 -0.29
N THR A 117 3.56 -12.96 -1.55
CA THR A 117 4.91 -13.29 -2.02
C THR A 117 5.95 -12.46 -1.29
N SER A 118 5.74 -11.14 -1.19
CA SER A 118 6.67 -10.24 -0.50
C SER A 118 6.80 -10.57 0.99
N ALA A 119 5.70 -10.95 1.65
CA ALA A 119 5.72 -11.36 3.05
C ALA A 119 6.53 -12.65 3.27
N VAL A 120 6.35 -13.65 2.39
CA VAL A 120 7.08 -14.93 2.47
C VAL A 120 8.55 -14.73 2.07
N GLU A 121 8.84 -13.90 1.07
CA GLU A 121 10.23 -13.55 0.69
C GLU A 121 10.94 -12.78 1.81
N GLY A 122 10.22 -11.94 2.56
CA GLY A 122 10.76 -11.26 3.74
C GLY A 122 11.31 -12.24 4.80
N LEU A 123 10.81 -13.47 4.87
CA LEU A 123 11.34 -14.50 5.78
C LEU A 123 12.79 -14.88 5.47
N LYS A 124 13.26 -14.72 4.22
CA LYS A 124 14.67 -14.97 3.85
C LYS A 124 15.65 -14.03 4.57
N GLN A 125 15.17 -12.88 5.04
CA GLN A 125 15.99 -11.94 5.82
C GLN A 125 16.28 -12.46 7.24
N VAL A 126 15.56 -13.49 7.70
CA VAL A 126 15.83 -14.15 8.99
C VAL A 126 16.95 -15.17 8.79
N PRO A 127 18.07 -15.12 9.55
CA PRO A 127 19.23 -15.99 9.35
C PRO A 127 18.90 -17.49 9.30
N VAL A 128 17.96 -17.94 10.14
CA VAL A 128 17.50 -19.34 10.24
C VAL A 128 16.74 -19.80 8.99
N LEU A 129 16.11 -18.88 8.26
CA LEU A 129 15.26 -19.15 7.10
C LEU A 129 15.90 -18.69 5.77
N SER A 130 17.15 -18.23 5.82
CA SER A 130 17.89 -17.73 4.65
C SER A 130 18.14 -18.80 3.58
N THR A 131 18.11 -20.09 3.92
CA THR A 131 18.34 -21.22 3.01
C THR A 131 17.08 -21.68 2.26
N ILE A 132 15.92 -21.04 2.46
CA ILE A 132 14.70 -21.42 1.77
C ILE A 132 14.85 -21.15 0.26
N THR A 133 14.65 -22.19 -0.54
CA THR A 133 14.71 -22.09 -2.01
C THR A 133 13.51 -21.31 -2.57
N GLN A 134 13.67 -20.67 -3.73
CA GLN A 134 12.58 -19.94 -4.38
C GLN A 134 11.38 -20.86 -4.68
N THR A 135 11.64 -22.11 -5.05
CA THR A 135 10.59 -23.10 -5.31
C THR A 135 9.73 -23.36 -4.07
N THR A 136 10.35 -23.46 -2.90
CA THR A 136 9.63 -23.61 -1.63
C THR A 136 8.75 -22.39 -1.32
N ILE A 137 9.24 -21.16 -1.58
CA ILE A 137 8.45 -19.94 -1.43
C ILE A 137 7.22 -19.99 -2.32
N VAL A 138 7.37 -20.34 -3.59
CA VAL A 138 6.25 -20.44 -4.53
C VAL A 138 5.19 -21.42 -4.03
N TYR A 139 5.59 -22.59 -3.51
CA TYR A 139 4.63 -23.55 -2.94
C TYR A 139 3.91 -23.01 -1.70
N ILE A 140 4.62 -22.32 -0.81
CA ILE A 140 4.01 -21.68 0.37
C ILE A 140 2.99 -20.62 -0.07
N VAL A 141 3.36 -19.76 -1.02
CA VAL A 141 2.48 -18.70 -1.55
C VAL A 141 1.22 -19.29 -2.18
N ILE A 142 1.35 -20.30 -3.03
CA ILE A 142 0.20 -20.99 -3.64
C ILE A 142 -0.70 -21.60 -2.55
N GLY A 143 -0.11 -22.22 -1.52
CA GLY A 143 -0.85 -22.77 -0.39
C GLY A 143 -1.63 -21.71 0.38
N ILE A 144 -0.99 -20.59 0.74
CA ILE A 144 -1.61 -19.47 1.46
C ILE A 144 -2.75 -18.88 0.63
N ILE A 145 -2.52 -18.57 -0.65
CA ILE A 145 -3.54 -18.02 -1.54
C ILE A 145 -4.71 -18.99 -1.67
N THR A 146 -4.45 -20.28 -1.89
CA THR A 146 -5.50 -21.29 -1.99
C THR A 146 -6.38 -21.32 -0.73
N VAL A 147 -5.76 -21.32 0.46
CA VAL A 147 -6.49 -21.30 1.74
C VAL A 147 -7.25 -20.01 1.94
N LEU A 148 -6.65 -18.85 1.64
CA LEU A 148 -7.31 -17.55 1.77
C LEU A 148 -8.55 -17.44 0.88
N PHE A 149 -8.43 -17.78 -0.41
CA PHE A 149 -9.56 -17.77 -1.34
C PHE A 149 -10.60 -18.84 -1.00
N PHE A 150 -10.19 -19.99 -0.48
CA PHE A 150 -11.11 -21.00 0.02
C PHE A 150 -11.91 -20.48 1.23
N ILE A 151 -11.30 -19.78 2.17
CA ILE A 151 -12.00 -19.21 3.32
C ILE A 151 -12.96 -18.09 2.90
N GLN A 152 -12.61 -17.30 1.88
CA GLN A 152 -13.46 -16.21 1.36
C GLN A 152 -14.83 -16.69 0.85
N GLN A 153 -14.96 -17.95 0.41
CA GLN A 153 -16.24 -18.52 -0.05
C GLN A 153 -17.32 -18.54 1.05
N PHE A 154 -16.93 -18.57 2.32
CA PHE A 154 -17.84 -18.57 3.47
C PHE A 154 -18.35 -17.17 3.85
N GLY A 155 -17.96 -16.14 3.10
CA GLY A 155 -18.43 -14.77 3.23
C GLY A 155 -17.35 -13.81 3.70
N THR A 156 -17.17 -12.72 2.96
CA THR A 156 -16.19 -11.66 3.23
C THR A 156 -16.41 -10.94 4.56
N ALA A 157 -17.66 -10.92 5.05
CA ALA A 157 -18.01 -10.32 6.33
C ALA A 157 -17.38 -11.04 7.54
N PHE A 158 -17.12 -12.35 7.43
CA PHE A 158 -16.44 -13.10 8.48
C PHE A 158 -14.97 -12.69 8.58
N ILE A 159 -14.26 -12.64 7.44
CA ILE A 159 -12.85 -12.23 7.36
C ILE A 159 -12.68 -10.78 7.84
N GLY A 160 -13.56 -9.88 7.40
CA GLY A 160 -13.48 -8.45 7.76
C GLY A 160 -13.55 -8.17 9.26
N LYS A 161 -14.25 -9.01 10.04
CA LYS A 161 -14.32 -8.88 11.51
C LYS A 161 -13.01 -9.19 12.21
N PHE A 162 -12.24 -10.17 11.71
CA PHE A 162 -10.93 -10.52 12.27
C PHE A 162 -9.82 -9.60 11.77
N PHE A 163 -9.98 -9.05 10.56
CA PHE A 163 -8.96 -8.22 9.93
C PHE A 163 -8.64 -6.95 10.73
N GLY A 164 -9.67 -6.22 11.20
CA GLY A 164 -9.49 -4.99 11.98
C GLY A 164 -8.59 -5.16 13.21
N PRO A 165 -8.92 -6.08 14.15
CA PRO A 165 -8.08 -6.33 15.33
C PRO A 165 -6.66 -6.79 15.01
N VAL A 166 -6.49 -7.65 14.01
CA VAL A 166 -5.16 -8.14 13.58
C VAL A 166 -4.32 -6.98 13.05
N MET A 167 -4.90 -6.14 12.20
CA MET A 167 -4.23 -4.96 11.66
C MET A 167 -3.87 -3.95 12.75
N ALA A 168 -4.75 -3.72 13.72
CA ALA A 168 -4.45 -2.84 14.84
C ALA A 168 -3.28 -3.37 15.68
N CYS A 169 -3.28 -4.67 15.99
CA CYS A 169 -2.16 -5.31 16.68
C CYS A 169 -0.85 -5.15 15.91
N TRP A 170 -0.89 -5.35 14.59
CA TRP A 170 0.26 -5.19 13.71
C TRP A 170 0.77 -3.75 13.66
N PHE A 171 -0.11 -2.75 13.54
CA PHE A 171 0.28 -1.33 13.56
C PHE A 171 0.87 -0.92 14.91
N ILE A 172 0.31 -1.41 16.02
CA ILE A 172 0.85 -1.16 17.36
C ILE A 172 2.26 -1.77 17.48
N MET A 173 2.46 -2.99 16.97
CA MET A 173 3.76 -3.63 16.93
C MET A 173 4.77 -2.79 16.12
N LEU A 174 4.40 -2.33 14.92
CA LEU A 174 5.25 -1.45 14.11
C LEU A 174 5.58 -0.14 14.83
N ALA A 175 4.60 0.48 15.47
CA ALA A 175 4.80 1.71 16.22
C ALA A 175 5.76 1.50 17.40
N ALA A 176 5.60 0.42 18.16
CA ALA A 176 6.48 0.10 19.28
C ALA A 176 7.92 -0.19 18.81
N LEU A 177 8.09 -1.04 17.80
CA LEU A 177 9.40 -1.34 17.24
C LEU A 177 10.06 -0.12 16.59
N GLY A 178 9.29 0.68 15.88
CA GLY A 178 9.74 1.93 15.27
C GLY A 178 10.22 2.92 16.33
N LEU A 179 9.46 3.14 17.40
CA LEU A 179 9.86 4.01 18.51
C LEU A 179 11.17 3.53 19.17
N ILE A 180 11.30 2.23 19.43
CA ILE A 180 12.52 1.67 20.01
C ILE A 180 13.73 1.95 19.10
N HIS A 181 13.63 1.71 17.80
CA HIS A 181 14.77 1.86 16.87
C HIS A 181 15.08 3.34 16.53
N VAL A 182 14.07 4.21 16.47
CA VAL A 182 14.27 5.65 16.22
C VAL A 182 15.09 6.30 17.33
N THR A 183 14.93 5.85 18.59
CA THR A 183 15.76 6.38 19.69
C THR A 183 17.24 6.02 19.56
N GLY A 184 17.56 4.91 18.88
CA GLY A 184 18.94 4.49 18.64
C GLY A 184 19.62 5.22 17.48
N ASN A 185 18.86 5.74 16.51
CA ASN A 185 19.40 6.50 15.38
C ASN A 185 18.47 7.65 14.97
N LEU A 186 18.70 8.82 15.57
CA LEU A 186 17.94 10.05 15.28
C LEU A 186 18.17 10.58 13.86
N ASP A 187 19.23 10.14 13.16
CA ASP A 187 19.48 10.57 11.78
C ASP A 187 18.38 10.12 10.83
N ILE A 188 17.61 9.08 11.18
CA ILE A 188 16.44 8.63 10.41
C ILE A 188 15.42 9.76 10.24
N LEU A 189 15.30 10.67 11.22
CA LEU A 189 14.38 11.82 11.13
C LEU A 189 14.77 12.81 10.01
N LYS A 190 16.02 12.78 9.53
CA LYS A 190 16.43 13.57 8.36
C LYS A 190 15.67 13.18 7.10
N SER A 191 15.13 11.96 7.03
CA SER A 191 14.31 11.49 5.89
C SER A 191 13.07 12.35 5.64
N PHE A 192 12.53 13.05 6.65
CA PHE A 192 11.43 14.01 6.46
C PHE A 192 11.80 15.18 5.54
N ASN A 193 13.09 15.49 5.39
CA ASN A 193 13.54 16.51 4.45
C ASN A 193 13.58 15.95 3.01
N PRO A 194 12.84 16.53 2.05
CA PRO A 194 12.76 16.04 0.67
C PRO A 194 14.11 16.08 -0.06
N TYR A 195 15.06 16.87 0.45
CA TYR A 195 16.42 16.95 -0.07
C TYR A 195 17.08 15.57 -0.18
N TYR A 196 16.88 14.68 0.79
CA TYR A 196 17.50 13.34 0.78
C TYR A 196 16.96 12.47 -0.35
N GLY A 197 15.65 12.53 -0.62
CA GLY A 197 15.05 11.86 -1.76
C GLY A 197 15.57 12.39 -3.09
N ILE A 198 15.62 13.71 -3.27
CA ILE A 198 16.14 14.34 -4.49
C ILE A 198 17.63 14.02 -4.69
N LYS A 199 18.42 14.08 -3.61
CA LYS A 199 19.85 13.76 -3.63
C LYS A 199 20.09 12.31 -4.07
N LEU A 200 19.29 11.37 -3.58
CA LEU A 200 19.35 9.98 -4.00
C LEU A 200 19.06 9.85 -5.50
N LEU A 201 18.01 10.50 -6.00
CA LEU A 201 17.66 10.43 -7.42
C LEU A 201 18.73 11.04 -8.33
N ALA A 202 19.39 12.11 -7.89
CA ALA A 202 20.39 12.82 -8.68
C ALA A 202 21.77 12.14 -8.68
N ASN A 203 22.17 11.55 -7.55
CA ASN A 203 23.54 11.05 -7.36
C ASN A 203 23.65 9.53 -7.37
N TYR A 204 22.56 8.80 -7.16
CA TYR A 204 22.60 7.35 -7.13
C TYR A 204 22.55 6.77 -8.56
N PRO A 205 23.47 5.87 -8.93
CA PRO A 205 23.43 5.22 -10.24
C PRO A 205 22.12 4.44 -10.39
N GLN A 206 21.40 4.69 -11.46
CA GLN A 206 20.04 4.15 -11.68
C GLN A 206 18.99 4.63 -10.65
N GLY A 207 19.16 5.81 -10.06
CA GLY A 207 18.19 6.42 -9.14
C GLY A 207 16.77 6.51 -9.72
N PHE A 208 16.63 6.69 -11.03
CA PHE A 208 15.33 6.68 -11.71
C PHE A 208 14.59 5.33 -11.59
N TYR A 209 15.30 4.21 -11.58
CA TYR A 209 14.67 2.89 -11.41
C TYR A 209 14.17 2.68 -9.97
N ILE A 210 14.76 3.37 -8.99
CA ILE A 210 14.30 3.33 -7.59
C ILE A 210 12.90 3.96 -7.48
N LEU A 211 12.58 4.98 -8.29
CA LEU A 211 11.23 5.55 -8.34
C LEU A 211 10.16 4.51 -8.70
N GLY A 212 10.48 3.57 -9.59
CA GLY A 212 9.55 2.48 -9.93
C GLY A 212 9.21 1.62 -8.71
N GLY A 213 10.18 1.33 -7.87
CA GLY A 213 9.97 0.64 -6.58
C GLY A 213 9.20 1.51 -5.59
N VAL A 214 9.58 2.78 -5.43
CA VAL A 214 8.87 3.72 -4.54
C VAL A 214 7.41 3.89 -4.94
N PHE A 215 7.09 3.85 -6.22
CA PHE A 215 5.71 3.96 -6.69
C PHE A 215 4.81 2.86 -6.13
N LEU A 216 5.35 1.69 -5.74
CA LEU A 216 4.57 0.65 -5.06
C LEU A 216 4.06 1.07 -3.68
N CYS A 217 4.61 2.12 -3.03
CA CYS A 217 4.02 2.61 -1.77
C CYS A 217 2.65 3.26 -1.96
N THR A 218 2.29 3.58 -3.21
CA THR A 218 1.09 4.34 -3.54
C THR A 218 -0.18 3.51 -3.64
N THR A 219 -0.03 2.18 -3.73
CA THR A 219 -1.13 1.21 -3.78
C THR A 219 -1.86 1.17 -2.44
N GLY A 220 -3.18 1.01 -2.48
CA GLY A 220 -4.10 1.07 -1.37
C GLY A 220 -4.70 2.46 -1.12
N ALA A 221 -4.12 3.54 -1.65
CA ALA A 221 -4.68 4.88 -1.48
C ALA A 221 -6.03 5.03 -2.20
N GLU A 222 -6.28 4.25 -3.26
CA GLU A 222 -7.57 4.11 -3.92
C GLU A 222 -8.68 3.54 -3.03
N ALA A 223 -8.35 2.78 -1.98
CA ALA A 223 -9.33 2.23 -1.03
C ALA A 223 -9.87 3.28 -0.03
N LEU A 224 -9.33 4.51 -0.06
CA LEU A 224 -9.92 5.66 0.66
C LEU A 224 -11.24 6.14 0.03
N TYR A 225 -11.57 5.68 -1.19
CA TYR A 225 -12.85 5.93 -1.88
C TYR A 225 -13.86 4.80 -1.64
#